data_AF-A0A920RF34-F1
#
_entry.id   AF-A0A920RF34-F1
#
_cell.length_a   1.000
_cell.length_b   1.000
_cell.length_c   1.000
_cell.angle_alpha   90.00
_cell.angle_beta   90.00
_cell.angle_gamma   90.00
#
_symmetry.space_group_name_H-M   'P 1'
#
loop_
_entity.id
_entity.type
_entity.pdbx_description
1 polymer ?
#
loop_
_entity_poly.entity_id
_entity_poly.type
_entity_poly.pdbx_seq_one_letter_code
_entity_poly.pdbx_strand_id
1 'polypeptide(L)'
;MGWFKRDLIRCLGVFCLGLGLAVSASDVEKEGRWAEEVVDQLFDGEPVWLLTDSVRFLGLHVVPESGHGGGLLILHGRGVHPDWPQVVNPLRVALAEAGWHTLSLQLPVLANGVPGPDYKALFPKYDLASKRASSFSNGRPQVLGLSSLTVWVQRWRFMR
;
A
#
# COMPACT_ATOMS: atom_id res chain seq x y z
N MET A 1 -59.15 -39.70 13.11
CA MET A 1 -58.15 -39.62 14.19
C MET A 1 -56.85 -40.24 13.68
N GLY A 2 -55.74 -39.50 13.65
CA GLY A 2 -54.43 -40.07 13.28
C GLY A 2 -53.56 -39.22 12.35
N TRP A 3 -53.51 -37.90 12.57
CA TRP A 3 -52.58 -36.98 11.89
C TRP A 3 -51.15 -37.05 12.49
N PHE A 4 -50.59 -38.25 12.68
CA PHE A 4 -49.38 -38.43 13.50
C PHE A 4 -48.23 -39.17 12.82
N LYS A 5 -47.98 -38.97 11.52
CA LYS A 5 -46.74 -39.44 10.87
C LYS A 5 -46.34 -38.55 9.70
N ARG A 6 -45.83 -37.34 9.95
CA ARG A 6 -45.13 -36.55 8.92
C ARG A 6 -44.23 -35.43 9.47
N ASP A 7 -43.58 -35.61 10.62
CA ASP A 7 -42.63 -34.61 11.15
C ASP A 7 -41.27 -35.20 11.57
N LEU A 8 -40.92 -36.40 11.10
CA LEU A 8 -39.65 -37.06 11.42
C LEU A 8 -38.58 -36.90 10.30
N ILE A 9 -38.73 -35.92 9.41
CA ILE A 9 -37.71 -35.53 8.43
C ILE A 9 -37.55 -34.00 8.50
N ARG A 10 -37.26 -33.50 9.70
CA ARG A 10 -36.73 -32.15 9.94
C ARG A 10 -35.57 -32.24 10.92
N CYS A 11 -34.69 -33.21 10.71
CA CYS A 11 -33.34 -33.19 11.24
C CYS A 11 -32.41 -33.05 10.03
N LEU A 12 -31.35 -32.27 10.20
CA LEU A 12 -30.19 -32.22 9.31
C LEU A 12 -30.25 -31.26 8.09
N GLY A 13 -30.93 -30.13 8.21
CA GLY A 13 -30.57 -28.93 7.45
C GLY A 13 -29.51 -28.14 8.20
N VAL A 14 -28.35 -28.77 8.40
CA VAL A 14 -27.21 -28.21 9.14
C VAL A 14 -26.94 -26.80 8.65
N PHE A 15 -26.99 -25.89 9.62
CA PHE A 15 -26.31 -24.63 9.73
C PHE A 15 -24.87 -24.72 9.18
N CYS A 16 -24.72 -24.80 7.86
CA CYS A 16 -23.47 -24.55 7.17
C CYS A 16 -23.28 -23.05 7.21
N LEU A 17 -22.80 -22.64 8.38
CA LEU A 17 -21.98 -21.47 8.62
C LEU A 17 -20.86 -21.48 7.58
N GLY A 18 -21.16 -21.02 6.38
CA GLY A 18 -20.18 -20.66 5.39
C GLY A 18 -19.50 -19.40 5.89
N LEU A 19 -18.58 -19.57 6.84
CA LEU A 19 -17.47 -18.63 7.01
C LEU A 19 -16.75 -18.63 5.67
N GLY A 20 -17.18 -17.76 4.76
CA GLY A 20 -16.35 -17.31 3.67
C GLY A 20 -15.17 -16.61 4.33
N LEU A 21 -14.06 -17.33 4.51
CA LEU A 21 -12.78 -16.70 4.76
C LEU A 21 -12.52 -15.84 3.52
N ALA A 22 -12.82 -14.55 3.63
CA ALA A 22 -12.33 -13.57 2.70
C ALA A 22 -10.80 -13.66 2.77
N VAL A 23 -10.18 -14.34 1.80
CA VAL A 23 -8.75 -14.25 1.57
C VAL A 23 -8.50 -12.80 1.19
N SER A 24 -8.13 -11.98 2.17
CA SER A 24 -7.65 -10.64 1.91
C SER A 24 -6.39 -10.78 1.06
N ALA A 25 -6.39 -10.15 -0.12
CA ALA A 25 -5.23 -10.16 -1.01
C ALA A 25 -4.00 -9.54 -0.34
N SER A 26 -4.20 -8.72 0.69
CA SER A 26 -3.16 -8.08 1.51
C SER A 26 -3.19 -8.55 2.97
N ASP A 27 -2.02 -8.88 3.51
CA ASP A 27 -1.77 -9.21 4.91
C ASP A 27 -1.61 -7.92 5.73
N VAL A 28 -2.74 -7.37 6.18
CA VAL A 28 -2.82 -6.08 6.87
C VAL A 28 -2.11 -6.11 8.23
N GLU A 29 -2.14 -7.25 8.93
CA GLU A 29 -1.44 -7.41 10.22
C GLU A 29 0.07 -7.35 10.03
N LYS A 30 0.59 -7.99 8.98
CA LYS A 30 2.00 -7.89 8.59
C LYS A 30 2.38 -6.48 8.16
N GLU A 31 1.53 -5.81 7.39
CA GLU A 31 1.72 -4.39 7.03
C GLU A 31 1.80 -3.48 8.27
N GLY A 32 0.95 -3.72 9.27
CA GLY A 32 0.95 -2.96 10.53
C GLY A 32 2.26 -3.10 11.31
N ARG A 33 2.74 -4.33 11.50
CA ARG A 33 4.03 -4.58 12.19
C ARG A 33 5.21 -3.96 11.46
N TRP A 34 5.24 -4.06 10.14
CA TRP A 34 6.28 -3.39 9.34
C TRP A 34 6.21 -1.88 9.46
N ALA A 35 5.00 -1.31 9.47
CA ALA A 35 4.85 0.12 9.61
C ALA A 35 5.34 0.62 10.99
N GLU A 36 5.06 -0.12 12.06
CA GLU A 36 5.58 0.20 13.41
C GLU A 36 7.10 0.13 13.46
N GLU A 37 7.70 -0.96 12.96
CA GLU A 37 9.16 -1.12 12.92
C GLU A 37 9.84 -0.02 12.09
N VAL A 38 9.29 0.29 10.92
CA VAL A 38 9.83 1.32 10.03
C VAL A 38 9.73 2.70 10.67
N VAL A 39 8.64 3.01 11.37
CA VAL A 39 8.49 4.30 12.07
C VAL A 39 9.47 4.42 13.23
N ASP A 40 9.67 3.35 14.00
CA ASP A 40 10.61 3.32 15.13
C ASP A 40 12.06 3.53 14.70
N GLN A 41 12.42 3.02 13.52
CA GLN A 41 13.79 3.10 12.96
C GLN A 41 13.99 4.27 12.00
N LEU A 42 12.96 5.09 11.76
CA LEU A 42 13.02 6.15 10.75
C LEU A 42 13.99 7.26 11.18
N PHE A 43 15.03 7.48 10.39
CA PHE A 43 15.97 8.57 10.60
C PHE A 43 15.66 9.79 9.72
N ASP A 44 15.29 9.56 8.45
CA ASP A 44 15.12 10.62 7.46
C ASP A 44 13.65 10.85 7.08
N GLY A 45 13.17 12.05 7.38
CA GLY A 45 11.82 12.51 7.03
C GLY A 45 10.76 12.11 8.05
N GLU A 46 9.50 12.23 7.64
CA GLU A 46 8.34 12.16 8.52
C GLU A 46 7.36 11.06 8.10
N PRO A 47 6.80 10.30 9.07
CA PRO A 47 5.75 9.35 8.77
C PRO A 47 4.43 10.06 8.47
N VAL A 48 3.83 9.71 7.34
CA VAL A 48 2.53 10.22 6.87
C VAL A 48 1.55 9.06 6.79
N TRP A 49 0.55 9.06 7.66
CA TRP A 49 -0.50 8.06 7.62
C TRP A 49 -1.60 8.47 6.64
N LEU A 50 -1.88 7.59 5.70
CA LEU A 50 -2.92 7.75 4.69
C LEU A 50 -4.04 6.77 4.95
N LEU A 51 -5.28 7.19 4.70
CA LEU A 51 -6.49 6.40 4.95
C LEU A 51 -7.35 6.39 3.68
N THR A 52 -7.52 5.20 3.11
CA THR A 52 -8.61 4.95 2.15
C THR A 52 -9.90 4.70 2.91
N ASP A 53 -11.01 4.47 2.19
CA ASP A 53 -12.30 4.14 2.82
C ASP A 53 -12.25 2.94 3.79
N SER A 54 -11.26 2.07 3.64
CA SER A 54 -11.18 0.80 4.39
C SER A 54 -9.81 0.49 4.99
N VAL A 55 -8.72 1.13 4.56
CA VAL A 55 -7.36 0.74 4.94
C VAL A 55 -6.50 1.96 5.26
N ARG A 56 -5.87 1.95 6.44
CA ARG A 56 -4.78 2.86 6.81
C ARG A 56 -3.45 2.27 6.34
N PHE A 57 -2.59 3.09 5.75
CA PHE A 57 -1.27 2.67 5.30
C PHE A 57 -0.24 3.77 5.51
N LEU A 58 1.01 3.36 5.67
CA LEU A 58 2.15 4.25 5.91
C LEU A 58 2.66 4.84 4.60
N GLY A 59 2.96 6.13 4.61
CA GLY A 59 3.86 6.78 3.69
C GLY A 59 4.98 7.47 4.46
N LEU A 60 6.11 7.72 3.81
CA LEU A 60 7.26 8.41 4.43
C LEU A 60 7.65 9.56 3.53
N HIS A 61 7.67 10.76 4.11
CA HIS A 61 7.86 12.02 3.38
C HIS A 61 9.17 12.67 3.78
N VAL A 62 10.04 12.94 2.79
CA VAL A 62 11.21 13.78 3.00
C VAL A 62 10.99 15.12 2.31
N VAL A 63 11.21 16.20 3.06
CA VAL A 63 11.17 17.58 2.56
C VAL A 63 12.60 17.97 2.16
N PRO A 64 12.83 18.49 0.94
CA PRO A 64 14.14 18.96 0.54
C PRO A 64 14.49 20.26 1.29
N GLU A 65 15.76 20.45 1.67
CA GLU A 65 16.21 21.69 2.31
C GLU A 65 16.12 22.90 1.38
N SER A 66 16.40 22.68 0.09
CA SER A 66 16.23 23.67 -0.97
C SER A 66 15.74 22.95 -2.23
N GLY A 67 14.73 23.47 -2.92
CA GLY A 67 14.08 22.71 -3.97
C GLY A 67 13.38 23.56 -5.01
N HIS A 68 13.27 22.99 -6.22
CA HIS A 68 12.50 23.54 -7.33
C HIS A 68 11.00 23.19 -7.24
N GLY A 69 10.53 22.71 -6.09
CA GLY A 69 9.12 22.45 -5.78
C GLY A 69 8.53 21.20 -6.45
N GLY A 70 9.35 20.28 -6.97
CA GLY A 70 8.89 19.04 -7.60
C GLY A 70 8.63 17.93 -6.59
N GLY A 71 7.72 17.00 -6.91
CA GLY A 71 7.37 15.85 -6.06
C GLY A 71 7.64 14.51 -6.75
N LEU A 72 8.08 13.53 -5.96
CA LEU A 72 8.32 12.15 -6.36
C LEU A 72 7.54 11.19 -5.48
N LEU A 73 6.82 10.27 -6.11
CA LEU A 73 6.15 9.16 -5.45
C LEU A 73 6.95 7.88 -5.70
N ILE A 74 7.53 7.30 -4.64
CA ILE A 74 8.40 6.14 -4.71
C ILE A 74 7.64 4.89 -4.25
N LEU A 75 7.59 3.87 -5.10
CA LEU A 75 6.87 2.63 -4.84
C LEU A 75 7.88 1.48 -4.77
N HIS A 76 7.95 0.81 -3.61
CA HIS A 76 8.89 -0.28 -3.38
C HIS A 76 8.49 -1.58 -4.10
N GLY A 77 9.44 -2.53 -4.21
CA GLY A 77 9.18 -3.84 -4.81
C GLY A 77 8.46 -4.82 -3.87
N ARG A 78 8.28 -6.06 -4.33
CA ARG A 78 7.75 -7.14 -3.47
C ARG A 78 8.77 -7.54 -2.40
N GLY A 79 8.27 -7.90 -1.22
CA GLY A 79 9.09 -8.45 -0.13
C GLY A 79 9.94 -7.41 0.61
N VAL A 80 9.70 -6.13 0.37
CA VAL A 80 10.41 -5.00 0.98
C VAL A 80 9.40 -3.95 1.47
N HIS A 81 9.87 -2.84 2.06
CA HIS A 81 9.06 -1.81 2.72
C HIS A 81 9.48 -0.38 2.27
N PRO A 82 8.75 0.71 2.64
CA PRO A 82 8.97 2.06 2.11
C PRO A 82 10.25 2.76 2.60
N ASP A 83 11.01 2.10 3.47
CA ASP A 83 12.33 2.57 3.92
C ASP A 83 13.42 1.51 3.70
N TRP A 84 13.23 0.61 2.72
CA TRP A 84 14.16 -0.49 2.50
C TRP A 84 15.59 0.04 2.26
N PRO A 85 16.58 -0.36 3.08
CA PRO A 85 17.87 0.32 3.16
C PRO A 85 18.72 0.18 1.88
N GLN A 86 18.47 -0.85 1.07
CA GLN A 86 19.26 -1.10 -0.13
C GLN A 86 18.86 -0.22 -1.31
N VAL A 87 17.61 0.27 -1.37
CA VAL A 87 17.10 0.96 -2.56
C VAL A 87 16.19 2.13 -2.22
N VAL A 88 15.18 1.92 -1.38
CA VAL A 88 14.11 2.92 -1.19
C VAL A 88 14.61 4.07 -0.32
N ASN A 89 15.28 3.77 0.79
CA ASN A 89 15.84 4.80 1.68
C ASN A 89 16.89 5.66 0.95
N PRO A 90 17.95 5.10 0.31
CA PRO A 90 18.93 5.90 -0.42
C PRO A 90 18.30 6.79 -1.50
N LEU A 91 17.28 6.29 -2.21
CA LEU A 91 16.58 7.10 -3.22
C LEU A 91 15.82 8.27 -2.59
N ARG A 92 15.09 8.05 -1.49
CA ARG A 92 14.33 9.13 -0.83
C ARG A 92 15.21 10.26 -0.35
N VAL A 93 16.34 9.91 0.26
CA VAL A 93 17.30 10.87 0.82
C VAL A 93 18.02 11.60 -0.30
N ALA A 94 18.67 10.87 -1.23
CA ALA A 94 19.45 11.49 -2.30
C ALA A 94 18.60 12.37 -3.24
N LEU A 95 17.35 11.97 -3.51
CA LEU A 95 16.45 12.82 -4.32
C LEU A 95 15.96 14.05 -3.55
N ALA A 96 15.82 13.96 -2.23
CA ALA A 96 15.51 15.13 -1.40
C ALA A 96 16.69 16.10 -1.31
N GLU A 97 17.91 15.60 -1.17
CA GLU A 97 19.13 16.39 -1.28
C GLU A 97 19.24 17.09 -2.66
N ALA A 98 18.74 16.44 -3.71
CA ALA A 98 18.65 17.01 -5.06
C ALA A 98 17.47 17.96 -5.27
N GLY A 99 16.69 18.29 -4.23
CA GLY A 99 15.64 19.30 -4.27
C GLY A 99 14.22 18.81 -4.58
N TRP A 100 13.98 17.50 -4.49
CA TRP A 100 12.65 16.91 -4.69
C TRP A 100 11.97 16.59 -3.36
N HIS A 101 10.66 16.86 -3.25
CA HIS A 101 9.87 16.19 -2.21
C HIS A 101 9.76 14.71 -2.55
N THR A 102 10.07 13.82 -1.62
CA THR A 102 9.94 12.38 -1.84
C THR A 102 8.88 11.79 -0.92
N LEU A 103 7.91 11.07 -1.47
CA LEU A 103 6.91 10.32 -0.73
C LEU A 103 7.03 8.85 -1.10
N SER A 104 7.46 7.98 -0.19
CA SER A 104 7.46 6.53 -0.41
C SER A 104 6.27 5.88 0.28
N LEU A 105 5.61 4.91 -0.36
CA LEU A 105 4.40 4.28 0.19
C LEU A 105 4.61 2.84 0.59
N GLN A 106 4.02 2.44 1.72
CA GLN A 106 3.79 1.04 2.04
C GLN A 106 2.79 0.46 1.04
N LEU A 107 3.29 -0.43 0.19
CA LEU A 107 2.46 -1.21 -0.72
C LEU A 107 1.87 -2.42 0.00
N PRO A 108 0.72 -2.94 -0.49
CA PRO A 108 0.14 -4.17 0.01
C PRO A 108 1.12 -5.33 0.02
N VAL A 109 1.18 -6.04 1.14
CA VAL A 109 1.98 -7.25 1.29
C VAL A 109 1.08 -8.44 1.02
N LEU A 110 1.34 -9.17 -0.06
CA LEU A 110 0.52 -10.34 -0.37
C LEU A 110 0.70 -11.42 0.68
N ALA A 111 -0.40 -12.11 0.99
CA ALA A 111 -0.34 -13.37 1.72
C ALA A 111 0.50 -14.40 0.94
N ASN A 112 1.15 -15.30 1.66
CA ASN A 112 1.97 -16.35 1.06
C ASN A 112 1.12 -17.19 0.07
N GLY A 113 1.63 -17.40 -1.14
CA GLY A 113 0.96 -18.22 -2.17
C GLY A 113 -0.02 -17.49 -3.09
N VAL A 114 -0.23 -16.17 -2.92
CA VAL A 114 -1.06 -15.36 -3.84
C VAL A 114 -0.22 -14.95 -5.07
N PRO A 115 -0.66 -15.25 -6.31
CA PRO A 115 0.07 -14.87 -7.52
C PRO A 115 0.02 -13.36 -7.77
N GLY A 116 1.06 -12.63 -7.35
CA GLY A 116 1.38 -11.27 -7.76
C GLY A 116 0.35 -10.18 -7.39
N PRO A 117 0.75 -8.90 -7.29
CA PRO A 117 -0.21 -7.84 -7.05
C PRO A 117 -0.98 -7.60 -8.36
N ASP A 118 -2.29 -7.82 -8.36
CA ASP A 118 -3.14 -7.10 -9.31
C ASP A 118 -2.93 -5.61 -9.03
N TYR A 119 -2.20 -4.94 -9.92
CA TYR A 119 -1.87 -3.52 -9.79
C TYR A 119 -3.11 -2.65 -9.60
N LYS A 120 -4.31 -3.12 -10.01
CA LYS A 120 -5.58 -2.43 -9.76
C LYS A 120 -5.87 -2.26 -8.26
N ALA A 121 -5.48 -3.21 -7.43
CA ALA A 121 -5.64 -3.12 -5.98
C ALA A 121 -4.82 -1.96 -5.38
N LEU A 122 -3.81 -1.45 -6.10
CA LEU A 122 -3.00 -0.30 -5.67
C LEU A 122 -3.66 1.04 -5.99
N PHE A 123 -4.60 1.10 -6.95
CA PHE A 123 -5.12 2.37 -7.47
C PHE A 123 -5.67 3.29 -6.37
N PRO A 124 -6.48 2.82 -5.39
CA PRO A 124 -6.95 3.69 -4.32
C PRO A 124 -5.82 4.27 -3.46
N LYS A 125 -4.83 3.44 -3.07
CA LYS A 125 -3.67 3.89 -2.28
C LYS A 125 -2.82 4.88 -3.09
N TYR A 126 -2.62 4.60 -4.38
CA TYR A 126 -1.87 5.44 -5.31
C TYR A 126 -2.54 6.80 -5.53
N ASP A 127 -3.83 6.85 -5.81
CA ASP A 127 -4.55 8.11 -6.06
C ASP A 127 -4.50 9.03 -4.83
N LEU A 128 -4.70 8.45 -3.65
CA LEU A 128 -4.60 9.19 -2.39
C LEU A 128 -3.19 9.73 -2.16
N ALA A 129 -2.17 8.90 -2.36
CA ALA A 129 -0.79 9.31 -2.23
C ALA A 129 -0.36 10.32 -3.28
N SER A 130 -0.84 10.21 -4.51
CA SER A 130 -0.59 11.19 -5.57
C SER A 130 -1.18 12.54 -5.21
N LYS A 131 -2.40 12.58 -4.64
CA LYS A 131 -3.00 13.81 -4.11
C LYS A 131 -2.17 14.36 -2.96
N ARG A 132 -1.69 13.50 -2.06
CA ARG A 132 -0.83 13.92 -0.94
C ARG A 132 0.49 14.51 -1.42
N ALA A 133 1.21 13.84 -2.32
CA ALA A 133 2.46 14.36 -2.86
C ALA A 133 2.26 15.65 -3.68
N SER A 134 1.12 15.80 -4.36
CA SER A 134 0.74 17.07 -5.00
C SER A 134 0.48 18.19 -4.00
N SER A 135 0.13 17.89 -2.74
CA SER A 135 -0.01 18.92 -1.69
C SER A 135 1.33 19.45 -1.19
N PHE A 136 2.42 18.71 -1.42
CA PHE A 136 3.78 19.11 -1.02
C PHE A 136 4.59 19.69 -2.18
N SER A 137 4.11 19.55 -3.41
CA SER A 137 4.85 19.94 -4.61
C SER A 137 3.99 20.79 -5.54
N ASN A 138 4.63 21.63 -6.35
CA ASN A 138 3.99 22.53 -7.32
C ASN A 138 3.52 21.76 -8.58
N GLY A 139 2.79 20.67 -8.43
CA GLY A 139 2.26 19.90 -9.54
C GLY A 139 1.99 18.43 -9.22
N ARG A 140 1.75 17.63 -10.27
CA ARG A 140 1.60 16.18 -10.12
C ARG A 140 2.96 15.54 -9.82
N PRO A 141 3.06 14.63 -8.85
CA PRO A 141 4.29 13.93 -8.57
C PRO A 141 4.68 13.03 -9.75
N GLN A 142 5.97 12.85 -9.98
CA GLN A 142 6.46 11.80 -10.88
C GLN A 142 6.58 10.49 -10.08
N VAL A 143 6.29 9.36 -10.72
CA VAL A 143 6.23 8.06 -10.05
C VAL A 143 7.44 7.22 -10.40
N LEU A 144 8.13 6.73 -9.37
CA LEU A 144 9.27 5.82 -9.46
C LEU A 144 8.87 4.46 -8.90
N GLY A 145 8.65 3.48 -9.78
CA GLY A 145 8.33 2.11 -9.39
C GLY A 145 9.57 1.23 -9.38
N LEU A 146 9.83 0.58 -8.24
CA LEU A 146 10.98 -0.30 -8.04
C LEU A 146 10.54 -1.76 -8.13
N SER A 147 11.14 -2.53 -9.05
CA SER A 147 10.93 -3.97 -9.16
C SER A 147 12.26 -4.70 -9.07
N SER A 148 12.23 -5.98 -8.68
CA SER A 148 13.42 -6.83 -8.44
C SER A 148 14.40 -6.94 -9.62
N LEU A 149 14.04 -6.45 -10.81
CA LEU A 149 14.87 -6.52 -12.02
C LEU A 149 15.00 -5.19 -12.77
N THR A 150 14.30 -4.11 -12.36
CA THR A 150 14.31 -2.83 -13.09
C THR A 150 13.71 -1.67 -12.26
N VAL A 151 14.29 -0.48 -12.37
CA VAL A 151 13.68 0.80 -11.97
C VAL A 151 12.91 1.35 -13.17
N TRP A 152 11.60 1.54 -13.04
CA TRP A 152 10.78 2.14 -14.09
C TRP A 152 10.28 3.49 -13.64
N VAL A 153 10.57 4.53 -14.42
CA VAL A 153 9.89 5.83 -14.31
C VAL A 153 8.65 5.73 -15.20
N GLN A 154 7.45 5.67 -14.59
CA GLN A 154 6.22 5.70 -15.36
C GLN A 154 5.56 7.07 -15.24
N ARG A 155 5.50 7.79 -16.36
CA ARG A 155 4.58 8.91 -16.58
C ARG A 155 3.19 8.32 -16.85
N TRP A 156 2.45 7.97 -15.80
CA TRP A 156 1.09 7.46 -15.95
C TRP A 156 0.20 8.51 -16.64
N ARG A 157 -0.26 8.17 -17.84
CA ARG A 157 -1.18 8.96 -18.65
C ARG A 157 -2.52 8.22 -18.72
N PHE A 158 -3.12 7.93 -17.56
CA PHE A 158 -4.48 7.41 -17.48
C PHE A 158 -5.26 8.17 -16.42
N MET A 159 -6.12 9.06 -16.92
CA MET A 159 -7.41 9.51 -16.40
C MET A 159 -7.83 10.69 -17.30
N ARG A 160 -8.52 10.36 -18.39
CA ARG A 160 -9.68 11.13 -18.83
C ARG A 160 -10.89 10.54 -18.13
#